data_AF-A0A839ZB91-F1
#
_entry.id   AF-A0A839ZB91-F1
#
_cell.length_a   1.000
_cell.length_b   1.000
_cell.length_c   1.000
_cell.angle_alpha   90.00
_cell.angle_beta   90.00
_cell.angle_gamma   90.00
#
_symmetry.space_group_name_H-M   'P 1'
#
loop_
_entity.id
_entity.type
_entity.pdbx_description
1 polymer ?
#
loop_
_entity_poly.entity_id
_entity_poly.type
_entity_poly.pdbx_seq_one_letter_code
_entity_poly.pdbx_strand_id
1 'polypeptide(L)'
;MGTPVTPVGADGRSPALVASGIVDSTGAVINPDSYATTAITRDANGNLLTQTISDGTNSWVQTITRDGDGYVATVSKWVRQ
;
A
#
# COMPACT_ATOMS: atom_id res chain seq x y z
N MET A 1 50.48 -25.09 -15.18
CA MET A 1 50.19 -23.92 -14.34
C MET A 1 48.84 -23.36 -14.75
N GLY A 2 47.92 -23.28 -13.80
CA GLY A 2 46.57 -22.74 -13.95
C GLY A 2 45.84 -23.01 -12.63
N THR A 3 45.74 -22.00 -11.78
CA THR A 3 45.25 -22.08 -10.40
C THR A 3 43.75 -22.41 -10.34
N PRO A 4 43.27 -23.08 -9.28
CA PRO A 4 41.83 -23.21 -9.04
C PRO A 4 41.28 -21.87 -8.58
N VAL A 5 40.15 -21.42 -9.15
CA VAL A 5 39.41 -20.27 -8.63
C VAL A 5 38.01 -20.72 -8.21
N THR A 6 37.81 -20.77 -6.90
CA THR A 6 36.52 -20.56 -6.23
C THR A 6 36.81 -19.62 -5.06
N PRO A 7 35.89 -18.76 -4.59
CA PRO A 7 34.54 -18.44 -5.07
C PRO A 7 34.33 -16.91 -5.25
N VAL A 8 33.40 -16.46 -6.11
CA VAL A 8 32.79 -15.13 -5.90
C VAL A 8 31.49 -15.36 -5.13
N GLY A 9 31.38 -14.69 -3.99
CA GLY A 9 30.35 -14.90 -3.00
C GLY A 9 28.95 -14.96 -3.61
N ALA A 10 28.20 -16.00 -3.28
CA ALA A 10 26.77 -15.85 -3.11
C ALA A 10 26.60 -15.09 -1.79
N ASP A 11 26.79 -13.76 -1.80
CA ASP A 11 26.23 -12.92 -0.75
C ASP A 11 24.74 -13.17 -0.79
N GLY A 12 24.28 -13.98 0.16
CA GLY A 12 22.94 -14.54 0.32
C GLY A 12 21.87 -13.50 0.59
N ARG A 13 21.89 -12.40 -0.15
CA ARG A 13 20.71 -11.63 -0.47
C ARG A 13 19.95 -12.47 -1.50
N SER A 14 19.23 -13.48 -0.99
CA SER A 14 17.94 -13.81 -1.58
C SER A 14 17.31 -12.48 -1.97
N PRO A 15 16.90 -12.24 -3.22
CA PRO A 15 16.16 -11.03 -3.54
C PRO A 15 15.05 -10.98 -2.50
N ALA A 16 15.12 -9.99 -1.60
CA ALA A 16 14.05 -9.81 -0.65
C ALA A 16 12.83 -9.74 -1.54
N LEU A 17 11.91 -10.70 -1.37
CA LEU A 17 10.56 -10.53 -1.85
C LEU A 17 10.15 -9.22 -1.20
N VAL A 18 10.30 -8.13 -1.95
CA VAL A 18 9.59 -6.89 -1.67
C VAL A 18 8.17 -7.41 -1.64
N ALA A 19 7.61 -7.50 -0.43
CA ALA A 19 6.18 -7.64 -0.31
C ALA A 19 5.64 -6.59 -1.27
N SER A 20 4.85 -7.00 -2.26
CA SER A 20 4.18 -6.11 -3.21
C SER A 20 3.13 -5.28 -2.47
N GLY A 21 3.55 -4.59 -1.43
CA GLY A 21 2.74 -3.79 -0.55
C GLY A 21 2.47 -2.45 -1.19
N ILE A 22 1.38 -1.85 -0.75
CA ILE A 22 0.96 -0.55 -1.24
C ILE A 22 1.87 0.50 -0.60
N VAL A 23 2.36 1.45 -1.39
CA VAL A 23 3.20 2.55 -0.89
C VAL A 23 2.29 3.70 -0.46
N ASP A 24 2.47 4.19 0.77
CA ASP A 24 1.73 5.33 1.30
C ASP A 24 2.27 6.68 0.81
N SER A 25 1.64 7.77 1.25
CA SER A 25 2.02 9.14 0.88
C SER A 25 3.44 9.54 1.28
N THR A 26 4.05 8.83 2.24
CA THR A 26 5.39 9.08 2.76
C THR A 26 6.46 8.20 2.10
N GLY A 27 6.05 7.24 1.26
CA GLY A 27 6.95 6.27 0.65
C GLY A 27 7.12 4.98 1.47
N ALA A 28 6.38 4.83 2.57
CA ALA A 28 6.43 3.62 3.37
C ALA A 28 5.55 2.52 2.74
N VAL A 29 6.05 1.28 2.73
CA VAL A 29 5.27 0.11 2.31
C VAL A 29 4.30 -0.26 3.44
N ILE A 30 3.01 -0.33 3.11
CA ILE A 30 1.93 -0.71 4.02
C ILE A 30 1.14 -1.91 3.49
N ASN A 31 0.40 -2.57 4.38
CA ASN A 31 -0.55 -3.63 4.04
C ASN A 31 -1.95 -3.24 4.54
N PRO A 32 -2.74 -2.48 3.75
CA PRO A 32 -4.03 -1.95 4.16
C PRO A 32 -5.02 -3.00 4.65
N ASP A 33 -5.02 -4.18 4.03
CA ASP A 33 -5.94 -5.28 4.35
C ASP A 33 -5.65 -5.90 5.73
N SER A 34 -4.45 -5.65 6.29
CA SER A 34 -4.10 -6.09 7.64
C SER A 34 -4.47 -5.06 8.73
N TYR A 35 -4.94 -3.88 8.35
CA TYR A 35 -5.26 -2.79 9.26
C TYR A 35 -6.76 -2.69 9.53
N ALA A 36 -7.12 -2.21 10.73
CA ALA A 36 -8.51 -2.03 11.07
C ALA A 36 -9.10 -0.83 10.31
N THR A 37 -10.25 -1.00 9.68
CA THR A 37 -11.02 0.15 9.17
C THR A 37 -11.68 0.88 10.34
N THR A 38 -11.36 2.16 10.51
CA THR A 38 -11.83 2.98 11.64
C THR A 38 -12.92 3.97 11.24
N ALA A 39 -12.98 4.37 9.96
CA ALA A 39 -14.04 5.24 9.45
C ALA A 39 -14.31 5.01 7.96
N ILE A 40 -15.56 5.24 7.55
CA ILE A 40 -16.03 5.19 6.17
C ILE A 40 -16.97 6.36 5.91
N THR A 41 -16.85 7.03 4.78
CA THR A 41 -17.87 7.95 4.27
C THR A 41 -18.47 7.45 2.97
N ARG A 42 -19.75 7.77 2.74
CA ARG A 42 -20.50 7.36 1.55
C ARG A 42 -21.24 8.55 0.95
N ASP A 43 -21.48 8.50 -0.35
CA ASP A 43 -22.38 9.44 -1.02
C ASP A 43 -23.86 9.13 -0.70
N ALA A 44 -24.77 9.96 -1.22
CA ALA A 44 -26.22 9.79 -1.03
C ALA A 44 -26.75 8.46 -1.62
N ASN A 45 -26.03 7.87 -2.57
CA ASN A 45 -26.39 6.61 -3.22
C ASN A 45 -25.76 5.39 -2.50
N GLY A 46 -25.04 5.63 -1.40
CA GLY A 46 -24.40 4.58 -0.59
C GLY A 46 -23.02 4.16 -1.08
N ASN A 47 -22.48 4.79 -2.11
CA ASN A 47 -21.17 4.44 -2.63
C ASN A 47 -20.04 4.95 -1.74
N LEU A 48 -18.97 4.17 -1.58
CA LEU A 48 -17.80 4.54 -0.79
C LEU A 48 -17.09 5.77 -1.40
N LEU A 49 -16.81 6.77 -0.56
CA LEU A 49 -16.06 7.98 -0.89
C LEU A 49 -14.73 8.07 -0.15
N THR A 50 -14.69 7.75 1.14
CA THR A 50 -13.43 7.65 1.90
C THR A 50 -13.42 6.43 2.79
N GLN A 51 -12.22 5.90 3.00
CA GLN A 51 -11.92 4.86 3.97
C GLN A 51 -10.73 5.32 4.81
N THR A 52 -10.84 5.15 6.12
CA THR A 52 -9.73 5.35 7.07
C THR A 52 -9.37 4.01 7.68
N ILE A 53 -8.08 3.69 7.67
CA ILE A 53 -7.52 2.49 8.30
C ILE A 53 -6.47 2.88 9.34
N SER A 54 -6.22 1.99 10.31
CA SER A 54 -5.20 2.19 11.35
C SER A 54 -4.52 0.89 11.77
N ASP A 55 -3.22 0.99 12.06
CA ASP A 55 -2.40 -0.04 12.70
C ASP A 55 -2.36 0.12 14.24
N GLY A 56 -3.17 1.04 14.79
CA GLY A 56 -3.18 1.43 16.21
C GLY A 56 -2.20 2.54 16.58
N THR A 57 -1.23 2.86 15.72
CA THR A 57 -0.26 3.97 15.92
C THR A 57 -0.48 5.09 14.90
N ASN A 58 -0.71 4.72 13.66
CA ASN A 58 -0.88 5.58 12.50
C ASN A 58 -2.28 5.40 11.94
N SER A 59 -2.75 6.43 11.23
CA SER A 59 -3.97 6.37 10.45
C SER A 59 -3.70 6.78 9.03
N TRP A 60 -4.35 6.09 8.09
CA TRP A 60 -4.28 6.42 6.67
C TRP A 60 -5.67 6.63 6.11
N VAL A 61 -5.79 7.62 5.24
CA VAL A 61 -7.04 7.91 4.52
C VAL A 61 -6.84 7.62 3.04
N GLN A 62 -7.78 6.91 2.44
CA GLN A 62 -7.91 6.79 0.99
C GLN A 62 -9.22 7.42 0.54
N THR A 63 -9.16 8.16 -0.55
CA THR A 63 -10.31 8.81 -1.18
C THR A 63 -10.59 8.16 -2.53
N ILE A 64 -11.86 7.90 -2.79
CA ILE A 64 -12.39 7.39 -4.05
C ILE A 64 -13.20 8.50 -4.68
N THR A 65 -12.75 8.99 -5.82
CA THR A 65 -13.49 9.97 -6.63
C THR A 65 -14.31 9.23 -7.66
N ARG A 66 -15.54 9.69 -7.86
CA ARG A 66 -16.50 9.11 -8.81
C ARG A 66 -16.84 10.10 -9.91
N ASP A 67 -17.19 9.60 -11.08
CA ASP A 67 -17.71 10.41 -12.17
C ASP A 67 -19.20 10.76 -11.96
N GLY A 68 -19.79 11.47 -12.93
CA GLY A 68 -21.20 11.89 -12.87
C GLY A 68 -22.20 10.73 -12.88
N ASP A 69 -21.79 9.55 -13.31
CA ASP A 69 -22.62 8.33 -13.34
C ASP A 69 -22.41 7.46 -12.07
N GLY A 70 -21.50 7.87 -11.18
CA GLY A 70 -21.20 7.19 -9.92
C GLY A 70 -20.15 6.07 -10.02
N TYR A 71 -19.52 5.89 -11.18
CA TYR A 71 -18.42 4.95 -11.34
C TYR A 71 -17.13 5.50 -10.75
N VAL A 72 -16.23 4.60 -10.34
CA VAL A 72 -14.93 5.01 -9.79
C VAL A 72 -14.10 5.64 -10.91
N ALA A 73 -13.79 6.93 -10.77
CA ALA A 73 -12.93 7.67 -11.68
C ALA A 73 -11.47 7.59 -11.23
N THR A 74 -11.21 7.81 -9.94
CA THR A 74 -9.86 7.73 -9.36
C THR A 74 -9.89 7.21 -7.93
N VAL A 75 -8.76 6.63 -7.52
CA VAL A 75 -8.52 6.23 -6.14
C VAL A 75 -7.18 6.84 -5.71
N SER A 76 -7.16 7.56 -4.59
CA SER A 76 -5.94 8.15 -4.08
C SER A 76 -4.98 7.09 -3.54
N LYS A 77 -3.69 7.45 -3.45
CA LYS A 77 -2.79 6.75 -2.53
C LYS A 77 -3.31 6.86 -1.10
N TRP A 78 -2.89 5.94 -0.24
CA TRP A 78 -3.12 6.06 1.19
C TRP A 78 -2.33 7.25 1.74
N VAL A 79 -3.01 8.18 2.39
CA VAL A 79 -2.42 9.37 2.98
C VAL A 79 -2.32 9.19 4.49
N ARG A 80 -1.08 9.06 4.99
CA ARG A 80 -0.82 9.02 6.44
C ARG A 80 -1.18 10.38 7.06
N GLN A 81 -1.96 10.34 8.13
CA GLN A 81 -2.40 11.52 8.90
C GLN A 81 -1.36 11.91 9.95
#